data_AF-A0A1I1J832-F1
#
_entry.id   AF-A0A1I1J832-F1
#
_cell.length_a   1.000
_cell.length_b   1.000
_cell.length_c   1.000
_cell.angle_alpha   90.00
_cell.angle_beta   90.00
_cell.angle_gamma   90.00
#
_symmetry.space_group_name_H-M   'P 1'
#
loop_
_entity.id
_entity.type
_entity.pdbx_description
1 polymer ?
#
loop_
_entity_poly.entity_id
_entity_poly.type
_entity_poly.pdbx_seq_one_letter_code
_entity_poly.pdbx_strand_id
1 'polypeptide(L)'
;MSKPDFDDPNLPLSELFAAWPEVASVFFYRRMLCPGCPIAPFHAITDACLEYDLDEDAFRAELSARIDDQADGDGKLGSDN
;
A
#
# COMPACT_ATOMS: atom_id res chain seq x y z
N MET A 1 -15.33 0.62 -10.48
CA MET A 1 -14.07 0.04 -10.95
C MET A 1 -13.81 -1.17 -10.09
N SER A 2 -13.51 -2.33 -10.67
CA SER A 2 -13.14 -3.50 -9.88
C SER A 2 -11.85 -3.20 -9.10
N LYS A 3 -11.75 -3.71 -7.88
CA LYS A 3 -10.49 -3.64 -7.13
C LYS A 3 -9.41 -4.37 -7.95
N PRO A 4 -8.20 -3.79 -8.10
CA PRO A 4 -7.11 -4.47 -8.77
C PRO A 4 -6.71 -5.73 -7.99
N ASP A 5 -5.96 -6.62 -8.64
CA ASP A 5 -5.42 -7.80 -7.98
C ASP A 5 -4.25 -7.41 -7.08
N PHE A 6 -4.33 -7.70 -5.78
CA PHE A 6 -3.30 -7.31 -4.81
C PHE A 6 -2.00 -8.12 -4.98
N ASP A 7 -2.11 -9.35 -5.46
CA ASP A 7 -0.96 -10.24 -5.64
C ASP A 7 -0.21 -9.95 -6.94
N ASP A 8 -0.78 -9.17 -7.86
CA ASP A 8 -0.12 -8.77 -9.10
C ASP A 8 1.23 -8.07 -8.82
N PRO A 9 2.36 -8.64 -9.28
CA PRO A 9 3.69 -8.08 -9.02
C PRO A 9 3.97 -6.78 -9.78
N ASN A 10 3.12 -6.42 -10.74
CA ASN A 10 3.23 -5.19 -11.50
C ASN A 10 2.21 -4.14 -11.06
N LEU A 11 1.48 -4.37 -9.96
CA LEU A 11 0.45 -3.45 -9.47
C LEU A 11 1.12 -2.11 -9.12
N PRO A 12 0.76 -1.00 -9.81
CA PRO A 12 1.35 0.29 -9.50
C PRO A 12 1.00 0.74 -8.10
N LEU A 13 1.97 1.32 -7.38
CA LEU A 13 1.75 1.82 -6.02
C LEU A 13 0.63 2.87 -5.98
N SER A 14 0.46 3.67 -7.04
CA SER A 14 -0.67 4.61 -7.13
C SER A 14 -2.03 3.90 -7.12
N GLU A 15 -2.16 2.77 -7.81
CA GLU A 15 -3.40 1.98 -7.82
C GLU A 15 -3.61 1.24 -6.50
N LEU A 16 -2.53 0.73 -5.91
CA LEU A 16 -2.54 0.14 -4.57
C LEU A 16 -3.10 1.13 -3.54
N PHE A 17 -2.57 2.37 -3.49
CA PHE A 17 -3.04 3.39 -2.55
C PHE A 17 -4.46 3.87 -2.85
N ALA A 18 -4.88 3.88 -4.12
CA ALA A 18 -6.25 4.25 -4.49
C ALA A 18 -7.27 3.17 -4.08
N ALA A 19 -6.88 1.89 -4.15
CA ALA A 19 -7.73 0.76 -3.78
C ALA A 19 -7.72 0.46 -2.27
N TRP A 20 -6.60 0.71 -1.60
CA TRP A 20 -6.39 0.48 -0.16
C TRP A 20 -5.61 1.65 0.47
N PRO A 21 -6.25 2.80 0.74
CA PRO A 21 -5.57 3.95 1.35
C PRO A 21 -4.92 3.65 2.71
N GLU A 22 -5.42 2.66 3.44
CA GLU A 22 -4.89 2.19 4.71
C GLU A 22 -3.46 1.67 4.64
N VAL A 23 -3.07 1.09 3.50
CA VAL A 23 -1.71 0.56 3.33
C VAL A 23 -0.67 1.66 3.33
N ALA A 24 -1.05 2.91 2.98
CA ALA A 24 -0.14 4.06 3.01
C ALA A 24 0.47 4.29 4.41
N SER A 25 -0.26 3.93 5.48
CA SER A 25 0.26 4.00 6.85
C SER A 25 1.52 3.14 7.03
N VAL A 26 1.54 1.94 6.45
CA VAL A 26 2.68 1.01 6.51
C VAL A 26 3.92 1.63 5.87
N PHE A 27 3.76 2.27 4.72
CA PHE A 27 4.85 2.98 4.04
C PHE A 27 5.38 4.13 4.90
N PHE A 28 4.50 4.90 5.55
CA PHE A 28 4.93 5.98 6.45
C PHE A 28 5.68 5.45 7.69
N TYR A 29 5.22 4.35 8.30
CA TYR A 29 5.93 3.72 9.43
C TYR A 29 7.34 3.27 9.05
N ARG A 30 7.52 2.78 7.82
CA ARG A 30 8.82 2.41 7.26
C ARG A 30 9.62 3.60 6.70
N ARG A 31 9.12 4.83 6.85
CA ARG A 31 9.71 6.08 6.33
C ARG A 31 9.90 6.11 4.82
N MET A 32 9.03 5.41 4.09
CA MET A 32 9.01 5.41 2.63
C MET A 32 8.24 6.61 2.10
N LEU A 33 8.70 7.15 0.97
CA LEU A 33 8.13 8.36 0.36
C LEU A 33 7.14 8.04 -0.76
N CYS A 34 6.89 6.75 -1.03
CA CYS A 34 6.10 6.27 -2.16
C CYS A 34 4.68 6.88 -2.26
N PRO A 35 3.89 7.04 -1.18
CA PRO A 35 2.53 7.58 -1.28
C PRO A 35 2.45 9.03 -1.82
N GLY A 36 3.54 9.81 -1.67
CA GLY A 36 3.62 11.20 -2.14
C GLY A 36 4.53 11.41 -3.34
N CYS A 37 5.12 10.35 -3.90
CA CYS A 37 6.09 10.45 -4.98
C CYS A 37 5.39 10.56 -6.34
N PRO A 38 5.76 11.51 -7.22
CA PRO A 38 5.19 11.59 -8.57
C PRO A 38 5.50 10.37 -9.45
N ILE A 39 6.45 9.52 -9.03
CA ILE A 39 6.87 8.30 -9.73
C ILE A 39 6.07 7.07 -9.27
N ALA A 40 5.27 7.17 -8.20
CA ALA A 40 4.41 6.08 -7.70
C ALA A 40 3.58 5.30 -8.75
N PRO A 41 3.03 5.92 -9.82
CA PRO A 41 2.31 5.17 -10.86
C PRO A 41 3.20 4.30 -11.76
N PHE A 42 4.52 4.39 -11.62
CA PHE A 42 5.48 3.63 -12.43
C PHE A 42 6.24 2.56 -11.63
N HIS A 43 6.08 2.52 -10.30
CA HIS A 43 6.71 1.54 -9.43
C HIS A 43 5.65 0.59 -8.89
N ALA A 44 5.99 -0.70 -8.81
CA ALA A 44 5.22 -1.69 -8.09
C ALA A 44 5.80 -1.93 -6.68
N ILE A 45 5.14 -2.82 -5.92
CA ILE A 45 5.62 -3.25 -4.60
C ILE A 45 7.03 -3.84 -4.71
N THR A 46 7.27 -4.63 -5.75
CA THR A 46 8.57 -5.23 -6.09
C THR A 46 9.68 -4.18 -6.20
N ASP A 47 9.44 -3.09 -6.94
CA ASP A 47 10.39 -1.99 -7.10
C ASP A 47 10.69 -1.28 -5.77
N ALA A 48 9.66 -1.06 -4.94
CA ALA A 48 9.85 -0.50 -3.61
C ALA A 48 10.66 -1.44 -2.70
N CYS A 49 10.42 -2.75 -2.76
CA CYS A 49 11.20 -3.71 -2.01
C CYS A 49 12.67 -3.72 -2.43
N LEU A 50 12.95 -3.62 -3.74
CA LEU A 50 14.31 -3.54 -4.25
C LEU A 50 15.01 -2.23 -3.84
N GLU A 51 14.33 -1.09 -3.94
CA GLU A 51 14.89 0.23 -3.61
C GLU A 51 15.21 0.36 -2.11
N TYR A 52 14.36 -0.21 -1.25
CA TYR A 52 14.49 -0.11 0.21
C TYR A 52 15.09 -1.36 0.88
N ASP A 53 15.62 -2.31 0.08
CA ASP A 53 16.21 -3.57 0.55
C ASP A 53 15.30 -4.35 1.52
N LEU A 54 14.04 -4.53 1.11
CA LEU A 54 13.03 -5.27 1.85
C LEU A 54 12.84 -6.69 1.33
N ASP A 55 12.48 -7.58 2.24
CA ASP A 55 11.88 -8.87 1.91
C ASP A 55 10.45 -8.65 1.40
N GLU A 56 10.22 -9.02 0.13
CA GLU A 56 8.94 -8.79 -0.55
C GLU A 56 7.80 -9.60 0.07
N ASP A 57 8.04 -10.87 0.39
CA ASP A 57 7.04 -11.75 0.99
C ASP A 57 6.58 -11.23 2.36
N ALA A 58 7.53 -10.85 3.22
CA ALA A 58 7.22 -10.26 4.52
C ALA A 58 6.49 -8.91 4.39
N PHE A 59 6.88 -8.09 3.42
CA PHE A 59 6.23 -6.80 3.20
C PHE A 59 4.80 -6.97 2.70
N ARG A 60 4.55 -7.84 1.73
CA ARG A 60 3.20 -8.17 1.24
C ARG A 60 2.32 -8.74 2.34
N ALA A 61 2.86 -9.59 3.21
CA ALA A 61 2.11 -10.12 4.35
C ALA A 61 1.69 -9.01 5.33
N GLU A 62 2.56 -8.03 5.60
CA GLU A 62 2.25 -6.88 6.45
C GLU A 62 1.16 -5.98 5.83
N LEU A 63 1.24 -5.75 4.52
CA LEU A 63 0.23 -5.00 3.78
C LEU A 63 -1.13 -5.73 3.79
N SER A 64 -1.14 -7.05 3.55
CA SER A 64 -2.36 -7.87 3.59
C SER A 64 -3.00 -7.88 4.98
N ALA A 65 -2.20 -8.01 6.03
CA ALA A 65 -2.69 -7.91 7.41
C ALA A 65 -3.31 -6.54 7.72
N ARG A 66 -2.75 -5.45 7.15
CA ARG A 66 -3.33 -4.11 7.31
C ARG A 66 -4.68 -3.96 6.62
N ILE A 67 -4.83 -4.57 5.45
CA ILE A 67 -6.10 -4.58 4.71
C ILE A 67 -7.17 -5.36 5.50
N ASP A 68 -6.81 -6.52 6.06
CA ASP A 68 -7.71 -7.34 6.87
C ASP A 68 -8.14 -6.63 8.17
N ASP A 69 -7.21 -5.97 8.86
CA ASP A 69 -7.49 -5.18 10.06
C ASP A 69 -8.45 -4.01 9.80
N GLN A 70 -8.38 -3.39 8.61
CA GLN A 70 -9.31 -2.31 8.25
C GLN A 70 -10.67 -2.81 7.75
N ALA A 71 -10.75 -4.04 7.24
CA ALA A 71 -12.05 -4.67 6.95
C ALA A 71 -12.90 -4.83 8.22
N ASP A 72 -12.28 -4.94 9.40
CA ASP A 72 -12.95 -4.94 10.71
C ASP A 72 -13.24 -3.50 11.22
N GLY A 73 -12.50 -2.50 10.74
CA GLY A 73 -12.46 -1.13 11.27
C GLY A 73 -13.19 -0.02 10.49
N ASP A 74 -13.75 -0.28 9.29
CA ASP A 74 -14.42 0.70 8.38
C ASP A 74 -15.75 1.30 8.92
N GLY A 75 -15.94 1.31 10.25
CA GLY A 75 -17.06 1.96 10.91
C GLY A 75 -16.82 3.40 11.36
N LYS A 76 -15.62 3.98 11.25
CA LYS A 76 -15.39 5.33 11.79
C LYS A 76 -14.12 6.04 11.29
N LEU A 77 -14.19 6.74 10.15
CA LEU A 77 -13.46 8.00 10.02
C LEU A 77 -14.13 8.96 9.01
N GLY A 78 -15.18 9.62 9.51
CA GLY A 78 -15.57 10.95 9.06
C GLY A 78 -15.24 11.96 10.17
N SER A 79 -14.86 13.17 9.74
CA SER A 79 -14.38 14.34 10.51
C SER A 79 -12.93 14.17 10.99
N ASP A 80 -11.99 15.08 10.74
CA ASP A 80 -11.98 16.56 10.82
C ASP A 80 -10.92 17.09 9.80
N ASN A 81 -10.99 18.26 9.13
CA ASN A 81 -11.38 19.63 9.52
C ASN A 81 -11.70 20.46 8.27
#